data_AF-A0A973HPC8-F1
#
_entry.id   AF-A0A973HPC8-F1
#
_cell.length_a   1.000
_cell.length_b   1.000
_cell.length_c   1.000
_cell.angle_alpha   90.00
_cell.angle_beta   90.00
_cell.angle_gamma   90.00
#
_symmetry.space_group_name_H-M   'P 1'
#
loop_
_entity.id
_entity.type
_entity.pdbx_description
1 polymer ?
#
loop_
_entity_poly.entity_id
_entity_poly.type
_entity_poly.pdbx_seq_one_letter_code
_entity_poly.pdbx_strand_id
1 'polypeptide(L)'
;HLFDVGIDQAPIRLVPKKDGRDMTNCVPLVCSAGTLLLKTNYTWHSASDYLRKDGERLNFGFNYQRADHVWEGIRCYTNCATTAPVFQKFVGSLTAKERELIRFPPVGNPYYTDQTLALLEAQYPGWNSEEYRAAFT
;
A
#
# COMPACT_ATOMS: atom_id res chain seq x y z
N HIS A 1 -6.95 -14.19 5.09
CA HIS A 1 -6.13 -15.33 4.64
C HIS A 1 -6.93 -16.10 3.61
N LEU A 2 -6.33 -16.42 2.46
CA LEU A 2 -7.06 -17.15 1.41
C LEU A 2 -7.05 -18.66 1.66
N PHE A 3 -6.04 -19.18 2.36
CA PHE A 3 -5.91 -20.59 2.76
C PHE A 3 -5.97 -20.73 4.28
N ASP A 4 -6.19 -21.95 4.75
CA ASP A 4 -5.91 -22.33 6.14
C ASP A 4 -4.42 -22.09 6.44
N VAL A 5 -4.13 -21.66 7.65
CA VAL A 5 -2.78 -21.34 8.11
C VAL A 5 -2.46 -22.21 9.31
N GLY A 6 -1.74 -23.30 9.07
CA GLY A 6 -1.17 -24.14 10.12
C GLY A 6 0.03 -23.49 10.81
N ILE A 7 0.43 -24.06 11.95
CA ILE A 7 1.64 -23.62 12.68
C ILE A 7 2.93 -23.79 11.85
N ASP A 8 2.91 -24.73 10.90
CA ASP A 8 4.00 -25.11 10.00
C ASP A 8 3.97 -24.38 8.64
N GLN A 9 3.01 -23.47 8.43
CA GLN A 9 2.78 -22.74 7.17
C GLN A 9 2.98 -21.23 7.31
N ALA A 10 4.10 -20.84 7.92
CA ALA A 10 4.49 -19.44 8.08
C ALA A 10 3.39 -18.52 8.68
N PRO A 11 2.74 -18.88 9.81
CA PRO A 11 1.74 -18.03 10.43
C PRO A 11 2.32 -16.66 10.79
N ILE A 12 1.58 -15.57 10.56
CA ILE A 12 2.04 -14.24 10.99
C ILE A 12 2.20 -14.28 12.51
N ARG A 13 3.34 -13.83 13.02
CA ARG A 13 3.55 -13.67 14.46
C ARG A 13 3.12 -12.28 14.88
N LEU A 14 2.31 -12.18 15.92
CA LEU A 14 1.73 -10.94 16.43
C LEU A 14 2.17 -10.76 17.88
N VAL A 15 2.57 -9.55 18.27
CA VAL A 15 2.84 -9.23 19.68
C VAL A 15 1.53 -8.73 20.32
N PRO A 16 1.04 -9.36 21.40
CA PRO A 16 -0.10 -8.82 22.13
C PRO A 16 0.21 -7.41 22.66
N LYS A 17 -0.79 -6.52 22.64
CA LYS A 17 -0.58 -5.10 23.00
C LYS A 17 0.05 -4.91 24.38
N LYS A 18 -0.30 -5.77 25.35
CA LYS A 18 0.25 -5.76 26.71
C LYS A 18 1.76 -5.97 26.76
N ASP A 19 2.33 -6.66 25.76
CA ASP A 19 3.74 -7.01 25.68
C ASP A 19 4.53 -5.99 24.83
N GLY A 20 3.87 -4.91 24.39
CA GLY A 20 4.49 -3.78 23.72
C GLY A 20 5.17 -4.16 22.41
N ARG A 21 6.51 -4.08 22.40
CA ARG A 21 7.36 -4.34 21.22
C ARG A 21 8.22 -5.59 21.38
N ASP A 22 8.00 -6.35 22.45
CA ASP A 22 8.80 -7.51 22.77
C ASP A 22 8.42 -8.69 21.88
N MET A 23 9.23 -8.91 20.84
CA MET A 23 9.02 -10.00 19.90
C MET A 23 9.20 -11.40 20.52
N THR A 24 9.80 -11.52 21.71
CA THR A 24 9.90 -12.81 22.41
C THR A 24 8.54 -13.34 22.87
N ASN A 25 7.57 -12.44 23.07
CA ASN A 25 6.19 -12.74 23.47
C ASN A 25 5.22 -12.84 22.27
N CYS A 26 5.75 -12.98 21.05
CA CYS A 26 4.90 -13.06 19.87
C CYS A 26 4.10 -14.38 19.82
N VAL A 27 2.87 -14.31 19.30
CA VAL A 27 1.95 -15.43 19.16
C VAL A 27 1.67 -15.67 17.67
N PRO A 28 1.74 -16.90 17.16
CA PRO A 28 1.43 -17.21 15.77
C PRO A 28 -0.09 -17.16 15.51
N LEU A 29 -0.50 -16.52 14.41
CA LEU A 29 -1.87 -16.55 13.91
C LEU A 29 -2.10 -17.83 13.10
N VAL A 30 -2.47 -18.91 13.80
CA VAL A 30 -3.04 -20.12 13.21
C VAL A 30 -4.54 -19.90 13.02
N CYS A 31 -5.03 -20.04 11.80
CA CYS A 31 -6.42 -19.68 11.48
C CYS A 31 -6.93 -20.40 10.23
N SER A 32 -8.26 -20.44 10.05
CA SER A 32 -8.87 -20.97 8.83
C SER A 32 -8.85 -19.96 7.69
N ALA A 33 -9.02 -20.46 6.46
CA ALA A 33 -9.30 -19.66 5.28
C ALA A 33 -10.48 -18.71 5.52
N GLY A 34 -10.41 -17.52 4.93
CA GLY A 34 -11.38 -16.44 5.13
C GLY A 34 -11.11 -15.54 6.34
N THR A 35 -10.23 -15.92 7.28
CA THR A 35 -9.90 -15.10 8.45
C THR A 35 -9.29 -13.75 8.04
N LEU A 36 -9.87 -12.65 8.51
CA LEU A 36 -9.34 -11.30 8.30
C LEU A 36 -8.44 -10.89 9.47
N LEU A 37 -7.20 -10.49 9.15
CA LEU A 37 -6.28 -9.90 10.11
C LEU A 37 -6.26 -8.38 9.92
N LEU A 38 -6.78 -7.65 10.91
CA LEU A 38 -6.72 -6.20 10.97
C LEU A 38 -5.49 -5.79 11.80
N LYS A 39 -4.62 -4.96 11.21
CA LYS A 39 -3.44 -4.40 11.88
C LYS A 39 -3.40 -2.90 11.69
N THR A 40 -2.81 -2.21 12.65
CA THR A 40 -2.52 -0.78 12.55
C THR A 40 -1.00 -0.58 12.43
N ASN A 41 -0.57 0.67 12.22
CA ASN A 41 0.86 1.04 12.24
C ASN A 41 1.54 0.75 13.59
N TYR A 42 0.77 0.45 14.64
CA TYR A 42 1.27 0.12 15.97
C TYR A 42 1.25 -1.38 16.27
N THR A 43 0.79 -2.22 15.34
CA THR A 43 0.77 -3.67 15.53
C THR A 43 2.13 -4.26 15.20
N TRP A 44 2.84 -4.71 16.22
CA TRP A 44 4.12 -5.41 16.07
C TRP A 44 3.88 -6.82 15.58
N HIS A 45 4.55 -7.16 14.48
CA HIS A 45 4.39 -8.44 13.82
C HIS A 45 5.62 -8.80 12.99
N SER A 46 5.77 -10.08 12.69
CA SER A 46 6.81 -10.55 11.80
C SER A 46 6.33 -11.72 10.95
N ALA A 47 7.02 -11.95 9.84
CA ALA A 47 6.93 -13.20 9.13
C ALA A 47 7.53 -14.34 10.00
N SER A 48 7.14 -15.57 9.67
CA SER A 48 7.72 -16.80 10.21
C SER A 48 8.00 -17.77 9.06
N ASP A 49 8.60 -18.91 9.37
CA ASP A 49 9.13 -19.83 8.38
C ASP A 49 8.06 -20.78 7.83
N TYR A 50 8.20 -21.17 6.56
CA TYR A 50 7.51 -22.34 6.03
C TYR A 50 8.30 -23.58 6.47
N LEU A 51 7.71 -24.36 7.37
CA LEU A 51 8.31 -25.60 7.88
C LEU A 51 7.82 -26.81 7.08
N ARG A 52 6.64 -26.70 6.47
CA ARG A 52 6.09 -27.74 5.61
C ARG A 52 6.79 -27.76 4.24
N LYS A 53 7.12 -28.96 3.75
CA LYS A 53 7.82 -29.18 2.47
C LYS A 53 7.07 -28.63 1.25
N ASP A 54 5.74 -28.68 1.27
CA ASP A 54 4.81 -28.15 0.27
C ASP A 54 4.07 -26.91 0.82
N GLY A 55 4.68 -26.19 1.76
CA GLY A 55 4.09 -25.02 2.38
C GLY A 55 3.89 -23.87 1.39
N GLU A 56 2.64 -23.50 1.16
CA GLU A 56 2.27 -22.30 0.43
C GLU A 56 1.22 -21.51 1.21
N ARG A 57 1.23 -20.19 1.07
CA ARG A 57 0.20 -19.33 1.66
C ARG A 57 0.01 -18.07 0.85
N LEU A 58 -1.21 -17.88 0.37
CA LEU A 58 -1.63 -16.63 -0.26
C LEU A 58 -2.27 -15.70 0.77
N ASN A 59 -1.76 -14.46 0.79
CA ASN A 59 -2.41 -13.36 1.47
C ASN A 59 -2.89 -12.34 0.42
N PHE A 60 -4.07 -11.79 0.66
CA PHE A 60 -4.63 -10.69 -0.09
C PHE A 60 -5.16 -9.69 0.92
N GLY A 61 -4.79 -8.44 0.77
CA GLY A 61 -5.09 -7.42 1.76
C GLY A 61 -5.01 -6.02 1.17
N PHE A 62 -5.77 -5.12 1.80
CA PHE A 62 -5.79 -3.72 1.49
C PHE A 62 -5.19 -2.93 2.65
N ASN A 63 -4.47 -1.87 2.35
CA ASN A 63 -4.05 -0.91 3.36
C ASN A 63 -4.99 0.30 3.29
N TYR A 64 -5.63 0.61 4.41
CA TYR A 64 -6.42 1.83 4.56
C TYR A 64 -5.57 2.87 5.27
N GLN A 65 -5.69 4.11 4.81
CA GLN A 65 -4.93 5.24 5.31
C GLN A 65 -5.84 6.43 5.48
N ARG A 66 -5.40 7.42 6.28
CA ARG A 66 -6.16 8.65 6.43
C ARG A 66 -6.31 9.36 5.08
N ALA A 67 -7.44 10.03 4.87
CA ALA A 67 -7.71 10.74 3.61
C ALA A 67 -6.87 12.03 3.48
N ASP A 68 -6.49 12.64 4.60
CA ASP A 68 -5.69 13.87 4.67
C ASP A 68 -4.17 13.65 4.59
N HIS A 69 -3.71 12.39 4.60
CA HIS A 69 -2.30 12.03 4.51
C HIS A 69 -2.06 11.19 3.26
N VAL A 70 -2.04 11.88 2.13
CA VAL A 70 -1.71 11.30 0.82
C VAL A 70 -0.28 10.75 0.85
N TRP A 71 -0.09 9.55 0.29
CA TRP A 71 1.20 8.90 0.09
C TRP A 71 1.97 8.44 1.33
N GLU A 72 1.35 8.47 2.51
CA GLU A 72 1.89 7.73 3.67
C GLU A 72 1.89 6.21 3.41
N GLY A 73 2.76 5.46 4.09
CA GLY A 73 2.72 3.98 4.11
C GLY A 73 3.89 3.25 3.44
N ILE A 74 3.75 1.91 3.35
CA ILE A 74 4.71 0.96 2.75
C ILE A 74 5.00 1.37 1.30
N ARG A 75 6.23 1.10 0.81
CA ARG A 75 6.67 1.30 -0.59
C ARG A 75 5.51 1.13 -1.57
N CYS A 76 4.85 2.24 -1.90
CA CYS A 76 3.63 2.25 -2.70
C CYS A 76 3.98 2.42 -4.17
N TYR A 77 2.95 2.46 -5.02
CA TYR A 77 3.07 2.52 -6.48
C TYR A 77 4.01 3.61 -7.02
N THR A 78 4.21 4.70 -6.26
CA THR A 78 5.17 5.76 -6.59
C THR A 78 6.62 5.26 -6.68
N ASN A 79 6.97 4.13 -6.03
CA ASN A 79 8.29 3.51 -6.19
C ASN A 79 8.48 2.83 -7.55
N CYS A 80 7.40 2.42 -8.22
CA CYS A 80 7.44 1.86 -9.57
C CYS A 80 7.42 2.96 -10.64
N ALA A 81 7.15 4.20 -10.25
CA ALA A 81 6.91 5.29 -11.17
C ALA A 81 8.15 5.78 -11.94
N THR A 82 9.35 5.27 -11.64
CA THR A 82 10.58 5.56 -12.40
C THR A 82 11.17 4.34 -13.09
N THR A 83 10.73 3.14 -12.72
CA THR A 83 11.34 1.87 -13.16
C THR A 83 10.40 0.99 -13.97
N ALA A 84 9.11 1.31 -14.04
CA ALA A 84 8.10 0.54 -14.76
C ALA A 84 7.38 1.38 -15.85
N PRO A 85 7.85 1.36 -17.11
CA PRO A 85 7.26 2.15 -18.20
C PRO A 85 5.77 1.88 -18.46
N VAL A 86 5.32 0.63 -18.28
CA VAL A 86 3.89 0.28 -18.43
C VAL A 86 3.05 0.98 -17.36
N PHE A 87 3.56 1.04 -16.12
CA PHE A 87 2.89 1.72 -15.03
C PHE A 87 2.85 3.24 -15.25
N GLN A 88 3.94 3.83 -15.75
CA GLN A 88 3.98 5.26 -16.10
C GLN A 88 2.91 5.63 -17.13
N LYS A 89 2.81 4.84 -18.21
CA LYS A 89 1.78 5.03 -19.25
C LYS A 89 0.38 4.89 -18.70
N PHE A 90 0.14 3.89 -17.85
CA PHE A 90 -1.13 3.71 -17.17
C PHE A 90 -1.52 4.95 -16.37
N VAL A 91 -0.64 5.44 -15.48
CA VAL A 91 -0.91 6.63 -14.66
C VAL A 91 -1.12 7.89 -15.51
N GLY A 92 -0.30 8.08 -16.55
CA GLY A 92 -0.43 9.20 -17.48
C GLY A 92 -1.79 9.21 -18.19
N SER A 93 -2.31 8.04 -18.56
CA SER A 93 -3.58 7.90 -19.30
C SER A 93 -4.86 8.13 -18.48
N LEU A 94 -4.78 8.12 -17.14
CA LEU A 94 -5.94 8.36 -16.28
C LEU A 94 -6.28 9.86 -16.23
N THR A 95 -7.54 10.21 -15.98
CA THR A 95 -7.92 11.59 -15.62
C THR A 95 -7.53 11.93 -14.18
N ALA A 96 -7.50 13.22 -13.82
CA ALA A 96 -7.23 13.66 -12.45
C ALA A 96 -8.14 12.97 -11.42
N LYS A 97 -9.42 12.77 -11.75
CA LYS A 97 -10.38 12.11 -10.86
C LYS A 97 -10.10 10.61 -10.69
N GLU A 98 -9.75 9.91 -11.77
CA GLU A 98 -9.41 8.49 -11.71
C GLU A 98 -8.11 8.24 -10.94
N ARG A 99 -7.14 9.16 -11.04
CA ARG A 99 -5.89 9.07 -10.27
C ARG A 99 -6.11 9.14 -8.76
N GLU A 100 -7.22 9.71 -8.28
CA GLU A 100 -7.58 9.67 -6.85
C GLU A 100 -7.80 8.22 -6.35
N LEU A 101 -8.24 7.29 -7.21
CA LEU A 101 -8.42 5.87 -6.87
C LEU A 101 -7.10 5.21 -6.46
N ILE A 102 -6.02 5.63 -7.10
CA ILE A 102 -4.65 5.21 -6.79
C ILE A 102 -3.91 6.27 -5.95
N ARG A 103 -4.69 7.10 -5.23
CA ARG A 103 -4.25 7.98 -4.14
C ARG A 103 -3.43 9.19 -4.57
N PHE A 104 -3.48 9.62 -5.83
CA PHE A 104 -3.05 10.98 -6.13
C PHE A 104 -3.96 11.99 -5.40
N PRO A 105 -3.42 13.11 -4.90
CA PRO A 105 -4.23 14.11 -4.24
C PRO A 105 -5.36 14.62 -5.14
N PRO A 106 -6.51 15.03 -4.60
CA PRO A 106 -7.56 15.64 -5.41
C PRO A 106 -7.09 16.98 -5.99
N VAL A 107 -7.73 17.40 -7.08
CA VAL A 107 -7.53 18.73 -7.67
C VAL A 107 -7.77 19.81 -6.59
N GLY A 108 -6.92 20.85 -6.58
CA GLY A 108 -6.91 21.90 -5.55
C GLY A 108 -6.07 21.59 -4.30
N ASN A 109 -5.48 20.38 -4.19
CA ASN A 109 -4.58 20.07 -3.09
C ASN A 109 -3.27 20.91 -3.17
N PRO A 110 -2.74 21.44 -2.05
CA PRO A 110 -1.51 22.25 -2.02
C PRO A 110 -0.25 21.54 -2.54
N TYR A 111 -0.28 20.21 -2.66
CA TYR A 111 0.77 19.44 -3.32
C TYR A 111 1.00 19.93 -4.75
N TYR A 112 -0.06 20.32 -5.48
CA TYR A 112 0.02 20.74 -6.88
C TYR A 112 0.53 22.18 -7.01
N THR A 113 1.84 22.30 -7.10
CA THR A 113 2.56 23.50 -7.53
C THR A 113 3.02 23.37 -8.98
N ASP A 114 3.38 24.48 -9.62
CA ASP A 114 3.95 24.47 -10.97
C ASP A 114 5.13 23.50 -11.10
N GLN A 115 6.01 23.48 -10.09
CA GLN A 115 7.15 22.58 -10.04
C GLN A 115 6.71 21.12 -10.01
N THR A 116 5.78 20.76 -9.12
CA THR A 116 5.32 19.36 -9.02
C THR A 116 4.59 18.91 -10.27
N LEU A 117 3.79 19.78 -10.89
CA LEU A 117 3.07 19.47 -12.13
C LEU A 117 4.05 19.21 -13.29
N ALA A 118 5.09 20.05 -13.44
CA ALA A 118 6.13 19.83 -14.44
C ALA A 118 6.89 18.50 -14.23
N LEU A 119 7.17 18.13 -12.96
CA LEU A 119 7.80 16.85 -12.64
C LEU A 119 6.87 15.66 -12.97
N LEU A 120 5.57 15.79 -12.73
CA LEU A 120 4.58 14.76 -13.06
C LEU A 120 4.44 14.57 -14.57
N GLU A 121 4.46 15.64 -15.36
CA GLU A 121 4.46 15.56 -16.83
C GLU A 121 5.71 14.87 -17.37
N ALA A 122 6.88 15.20 -16.83
CA ALA A 122 8.12 14.54 -17.19
C ALA A 122 8.11 13.05 -16.81
N GLN A 123 7.48 12.71 -15.68
CA GLN A 123 7.45 11.35 -15.15
C GLN A 123 6.41 10.44 -15.82
N TYR A 124 5.26 11.00 -16.20
CA TYR A 124 4.10 10.23 -16.68
C TYR A 124 3.68 10.71 -18.08
N PRO A 125 4.11 10.01 -19.15
CA PRO A 125 3.72 10.36 -20.51
C PRO A 125 2.19 10.40 -20.69
N GLY A 126 1.68 11.50 -21.23
CA GLY A 126 0.24 11.73 -21.41
C GLY A 126 -0.46 12.40 -20.22
N TRP A 127 0.27 12.71 -19.15
CA TRP A 127 -0.25 13.52 -18.05
C TRP A 127 -0.70 14.90 -18.56
N ASN A 128 -1.89 15.33 -18.12
CA ASN A 128 -2.47 16.62 -18.46
C ASN A 128 -2.52 17.51 -17.21
N SER A 129 -1.56 18.40 -17.03
CA SER A 129 -1.54 19.27 -15.84
C SER A 129 -2.63 20.33 -15.84
N GLU A 130 -3.23 20.66 -16.99
CA GLU A 130 -4.30 21.67 -17.06
C GLU A 130 -5.51 21.29 -16.21
N GLU A 131 -5.77 19.99 -16.03
CA GLU A 131 -6.82 19.48 -15.13
C GLU A 131 -6.64 19.94 -13.68
N TYR A 132 -5.40 20.20 -13.27
CA TYR A 132 -5.06 20.67 -11.93
C TYR A 132 -4.96 22.20 -11.87
N ARG A 133 -4.54 22.83 -12.98
CA ARG A 133 -4.39 24.29 -13.08
C ARG A 133 -5.72 25.01 -13.09
N ALA A 134 -6.75 24.42 -13.70
CA ALA A 134 -8.09 24.98 -13.77
C ALA A 134 -8.75 25.24 -12.40
N ALA A 135 -8.22 24.68 -11.31
CA ALA A 135 -8.71 24.94 -9.96
C ALA A 135 -8.04 26.14 -9.26
N PHE A 136 -7.03 26.76 -9.88
CA PHE A 136 -6.37 27.97 -9.37
C PHE A 136 -6.90 29.26 -9.98
N THR A 137 -7.84 29.17 -10.93
CA THR A 137 -8.56 30.29 -11.55
C THR A 137 -9.98 30.39 -11.03
#